data_AF-A0A2A2PZG3-F1
#
_entry.id   AF-A0A2A2PZG3-F1
#
_cell.length_a   1.000
_cell.length_b   1.000
_cell.length_c   1.000
_cell.angle_alpha   90.00
_cell.angle_beta   90.00
_cell.angle_gamma   90.00
#
_symmetry.space_group_name_H-M   'P 1'
#
loop_
_entity.id
_entity.type
_entity.pdbx_description
1 polymer ?
#
loop_
_entity_poly.entity_id
_entity_poly.type
_entity_poly.pdbx_seq_one_letter_code
_entity_poly.pdbx_strand_id
1 'polypeptide(L)'
;MPKKPLAAALADTIGRVVAQVPGIREAYVPQCRRGDGEFRQVLVIGVEHAEAIPGIVRDLTSGMQRGLPPGAWFDILPFVADEIPAAARLERCHIYGQSANPWWQFWR
;
A
#
# COMPACT_ATOMS: atom_id res chain seq x y z
N MET A 1 17.99 6.52 9.38
CA MET A 1 17.95 6.47 7.91
C MET A 1 16.84 5.52 7.50
N PRO A 2 16.05 5.80 6.45
CA PRO A 2 15.12 4.81 5.91
C PRO A 2 15.90 3.54 5.58
N LYS A 3 15.39 2.37 5.97
CA LYS A 3 16.00 1.10 5.57
C LYS A 3 15.72 0.88 4.07
N LYS A 4 16.45 -0.05 3.46
CA LYS A 4 16.43 -0.32 2.01
C LYS A 4 15.01 -0.20 1.40
N PRO A 5 14.86 0.43 0.23
CA PRO A 5 13.56 0.58 -0.43
C PRO A 5 12.92 -0.79 -0.67
N LEU A 6 11.58 -0.80 -0.74
CA LEU A 6 10.82 -1.99 -1.13
C LEU A 6 11.35 -2.53 -2.45
N ALA A 7 11.56 -3.85 -2.53
CA ALA A 7 11.99 -4.47 -3.77
C ALA A 7 10.94 -4.22 -4.88
N ALA A 8 11.39 -3.78 -6.06
CA ALA A 8 10.49 -3.36 -7.15
C ALA A 8 9.45 -4.44 -7.51
N ALA A 9 9.88 -5.70 -7.63
CA ALA A 9 8.97 -6.82 -7.92
C ALA A 9 7.86 -7.01 -6.87
N LEU A 10 8.17 -6.70 -5.60
CA LEU A 10 7.21 -6.77 -4.51
C LEU A 10 6.25 -5.56 -4.55
N ALA A 11 6.77 -4.36 -4.82
CA ALA A 11 5.96 -3.17 -5.05
C ALA A 11 4.97 -3.35 -6.22
N ASP A 12 5.44 -3.89 -7.35
CA ASP A 12 4.60 -4.17 -8.53
C ASP A 12 3.51 -5.20 -8.23
N THR A 13 3.85 -6.22 -7.45
CA THR A 13 2.89 -7.25 -7.05
C THR A 13 1.81 -6.68 -6.15
N ILE A 14 2.18 -5.87 -5.15
CA ILE A 14 1.24 -5.17 -4.28
C ILE A 14 0.36 -4.24 -5.12
N GLY A 15 0.93 -3.49 -6.06
CA GLY A 15 0.17 -2.61 -6.94
C GLY A 15 -0.86 -3.33 -7.79
N ARG A 16 -0.51 -4.48 -8.37
CA ARG A 16 -1.48 -5.29 -9.12
C ARG A 16 -2.60 -5.81 -8.23
N VAL A 17 -2.29 -6.25 -7.01
CA VAL A 17 -3.30 -6.74 -6.06
C VAL A 17 -4.24 -5.60 -5.65
N VAL A 18 -3.70 -4.45 -5.27
CA VAL A 18 -4.49 -3.26 -4.91
C VAL A 18 -5.40 -2.82 -6.05
N ALA A 19 -4.88 -2.77 -7.29
CA ALA A 19 -5.65 -2.35 -8.45
C ALA A 19 -6.81 -3.31 -8.85
N GLN A 20 -6.85 -4.51 -8.26
CA GLN A 20 -7.91 -5.50 -8.47
C GLN A 20 -9.00 -5.46 -7.40
N VAL A 21 -8.83 -4.69 -6.33
CA VAL A 21 -9.81 -4.59 -5.23
C VAL A 21 -10.67 -3.34 -5.44
N PRO A 22 -11.96 -3.48 -5.80
CA PRO A 22 -12.84 -2.33 -5.98
C PRO A 22 -12.99 -1.53 -4.68
N GLY A 23 -13.15 -0.21 -4.79
CA GLY A 23 -13.35 0.68 -3.66
C GLY A 23 -12.06 1.22 -3.02
N ILE A 24 -10.88 0.75 -3.43
CA ILE A 24 -9.61 1.40 -3.10
C ILE A 24 -9.36 2.55 -4.09
N ARG A 25 -9.21 3.77 -3.57
CA ARG A 25 -8.96 4.98 -4.35
C ARG A 25 -7.48 5.29 -4.49
N GLU A 26 -6.74 5.10 -3.42
CA GLU A 26 -5.30 5.37 -3.34
C GLU A 26 -4.64 4.38 -2.37
N ALA A 27 -3.37 4.07 -2.58
CA ALA A 27 -2.62 3.22 -1.66
C ALA A 27 -1.18 3.69 -1.54
N TYR A 28 -0.55 3.42 -0.39
CA TYR A 28 0.81 3.82 -0.09
C TYR A 28 1.54 2.73 0.69
N VAL A 29 2.86 2.61 0.50
CA VAL A 29 3.70 1.69 1.31
C VAL A 29 4.85 2.43 2.00
N PRO A 30 4.55 3.26 3.01
CA PRO A 30 5.58 3.94 3.80
C PRO A 30 6.37 2.96 4.69
N GLN A 31 7.52 3.41 5.17
CA GLN A 31 8.26 2.73 6.24
C GLN A 31 7.94 3.37 7.58
N CYS A 32 7.23 2.64 8.45
CA CYS A 32 6.89 3.10 9.78
C CYS A 32 7.89 2.57 10.81
N ARG A 33 8.39 3.45 11.69
CA ARG A 33 9.20 3.06 12.85
C ARG A 33 8.29 2.67 14.01
N ARG A 34 8.41 1.43 14.50
CA ARG A 34 7.71 0.97 15.71
C ARG A 34 8.45 1.44 16.96
N GLY A 35 7.76 1.39 18.11
CA GLY A 35 8.32 1.76 19.42
C GLY A 35 9.52 0.91 19.87
N ASP A 36 9.73 -0.25 19.24
CA ASP A 36 10.91 -1.12 19.39
C ASP A 36 12.14 -0.62 18.59
N GLY A 37 11.98 0.46 17.80
CA GLY A 37 13.02 1.03 16.96
C GLY A 37 13.15 0.39 15.58
N GLU A 38 12.38 -0.67 15.27
CA GLU A 38 12.39 -1.31 13.95
C GLU A 38 11.54 -0.56 12.93
N PHE A 39 12.00 -0.56 11.67
CA PHE A 39 11.22 -0.06 10.54
C PHE A 39 10.50 -1.22 9.85
N ARG A 40 9.21 -1.05 9.60
CA ARG A 40 8.37 -1.99 8.84
C ARG A 40 7.64 -1.29 7.72
N GLN A 41 7.39 -2.04 6.66
CA GLN A 41 6.55 -1.58 5.56
C GLN A 41 5.09 -1.83 5.92
N VAL A 42 4.28 -0.80 5.75
CA VAL A 42 2.85 -0.83 6.05
C VAL A 42 2.10 -0.45 4.80
N LEU A 43 1.07 -1.21 4.43
CA LEU A 43 0.19 -0.87 3.32
C LEU A 43 -0.94 0.01 3.83
N VAL A 44 -0.87 1.30 3.53
CA VAL A 44 -1.94 2.26 3.80
C VAL A 44 -2.88 2.27 2.60
N ILE A 45 -4.18 2.12 2.81
CA ILE A 45 -5.18 2.20 1.74
C ILE A 45 -6.20 3.28 2.05
N GLY A 46 -6.53 4.08 1.04
CA GLY A 46 -7.64 5.02 1.04
C GLY A 46 -8.84 4.39 0.35
N VAL A 47 -9.95 4.28 1.08
CA VAL A 47 -11.21 3.77 0.55
C VAL A 47 -12.23 4.88 0.39
N GLU A 48 -13.24 4.63 -0.44
CA GLU A 48 -14.32 5.60 -0.67
C GLU A 48 -15.29 5.71 0.51
N HIS A 49 -15.61 4.58 1.14
CA HIS A 49 -16.64 4.46 2.17
C HIS A 49 -16.13 3.64 3.35
N ALA A 50 -16.29 4.14 4.58
CA ALA A 50 -15.82 3.47 5.79
C ALA A 50 -16.50 2.10 5.98
N GLU A 51 -17.76 1.98 5.57
CA GLU A 51 -18.56 0.77 5.68
C GLU A 51 -18.03 -0.36 4.79
N ALA A 52 -17.30 -0.02 3.71
CA ALA A 52 -16.71 -0.98 2.78
C ALA A 52 -15.40 -1.58 3.29
N ILE A 53 -14.78 -0.98 4.32
CA ILE A 53 -13.45 -1.39 4.84
C ILE A 53 -13.37 -2.88 5.14
N PRO A 54 -14.30 -3.51 5.88
CA PRO A 54 -14.18 -4.93 6.22
C PRO A 54 -14.13 -5.84 4.98
N GLY A 55 -14.92 -5.52 3.96
CA GLY A 55 -14.94 -6.26 2.70
C GLY A 55 -13.65 -6.06 1.89
N ILE A 56 -13.23 -4.79 1.74
CA ILE A 56 -12.01 -4.42 1.03
C ILE A 56 -10.78 -5.07 1.67
N VAL A 57 -10.65 -5.02 3.00
CA VAL A 57 -9.52 -5.61 3.72
C VAL A 57 -9.49 -7.12 3.52
N ARG A 58 -10.64 -7.81 3.61
CA ARG A 58 -10.71 -9.25 3.37
C ARG A 58 -10.25 -9.62 1.96
N ASP A 59 -10.76 -8.90 0.96
CA ASP A 59 -10.46 -9.20 -0.45
C ASP A 59 -8.99 -8.88 -0.77
N LEU A 60 -8.46 -7.80 -0.20
CA LEU A 60 -7.06 -7.42 -0.27
C LEU A 60 -6.15 -8.46 0.40
N THR A 61 -6.45 -8.90 1.63
CA THR A 61 -5.70 -9.96 2.31
C THR A 61 -5.69 -11.24 1.49
N SER A 62 -6.83 -11.62 0.92
CA SER A 62 -6.95 -12.80 0.06
C SER A 62 -6.08 -12.68 -1.20
N GLY A 63 -6.06 -11.50 -1.83
CA GLY A 63 -5.20 -11.22 -2.98
C GLY A 63 -3.71 -11.25 -2.63
N MET A 64 -3.34 -10.66 -1.50
CA MET A 64 -1.97 -10.60 -1.00
C MET A 64 -1.44 -11.99 -0.67
N GLN A 65 -2.24 -12.85 -0.02
CA GLN A 65 -1.85 -14.25 0.25
C GLN A 65 -1.54 -15.06 -1.01
N ARG A 66 -2.19 -14.73 -2.14
CA ARG A 66 -1.93 -15.39 -3.44
C ARG A 66 -0.74 -14.78 -4.19
N GLY A 67 -0.58 -13.46 -4.11
CA GLY A 67 0.44 -12.73 -4.87
C GLY A 67 1.81 -12.71 -4.21
N LEU A 68 1.86 -12.76 -2.88
CA LEU A 68 3.11 -12.58 -2.14
C LEU A 68 3.88 -13.89 -1.90
N PRO A 69 5.22 -13.81 -1.75
CA PRO A 69 6.01 -14.96 -1.33
C PRO A 69 5.54 -15.53 0.01
N PRO A 70 5.66 -16.85 0.24
CA PRO A 70 5.36 -17.45 1.53
C PRO A 70 6.11 -16.76 2.67
N GLY A 71 5.40 -16.41 3.74
CA GLY A 71 5.97 -15.74 4.92
C GLY A 71 6.17 -14.22 4.78
N ALA A 72 5.78 -13.61 3.66
CA ALA A 72 5.70 -12.15 3.55
C ALA A 72 4.41 -11.64 4.22
N TRP A 73 4.56 -10.66 5.11
CA TRP A 73 3.45 -10.04 5.85
C TRP A 73 3.53 -8.52 5.73
N PHE A 74 2.37 -7.89 5.57
CA PHE A 74 2.21 -6.44 5.61
C PHE A 74 1.08 -6.10 6.57
N ASP A 75 1.32 -5.11 7.42
CA ASP A 75 0.24 -4.48 8.16
C ASP A 75 -0.60 -3.65 7.17
N ILE A 76 -1.92 -3.78 7.22
CA ILE A 76 -2.85 -3.04 6.36
C ILE A 76 -3.55 -1.99 7.22
N LEU A 77 -3.44 -0.73 6.84
CA LEU A 77 -4.10 0.40 7.51
C LEU A 77 -5.11 1.06 6.57
N PRO A 78 -6.41 0.74 6.70
CA PRO A 78 -7.46 1.37 5.92
C PRO A 78 -7.89 2.71 6.54
N PHE A 79 -8.13 3.68 5.68
CA PHE A 79 -8.72 4.97 6.01
C PHE A 79 -9.77 5.32 4.96
N VAL A 80 -10.76 6.14 5.32
CA VAL A 80 -11.48 6.90 4.29
C VAL A 80 -10.45 7.80 3.60
N ALA A 81 -10.50 7.92 2.28
CA ALA A 81 -9.44 8.58 1.50
C ALA A 81 -9.08 9.96 2.07
N ASP A 82 -10.07 10.79 2.38
CA ASP A 82 -9.84 12.14 2.91
C ASP A 82 -9.20 12.17 4.32
N GLU A 83 -9.24 11.04 5.03
CA GLU A 83 -8.69 10.87 6.39
C GLU A 83 -7.28 10.27 6.40
N ILE A 84 -6.71 9.92 5.24
CA ILE A 84 -5.34 9.39 5.19
C ILE A 84 -4.36 10.41 5.79
N PRO A 85 -3.53 10.02 6.76
CA PRO A 85 -2.54 10.90 7.35
C PRO A 85 -1.64 11.55 6.30
N ALA A 86 -1.46 12.86 6.36
CA ALA A 86 -0.63 13.60 5.38
C ALA A 86 0.80 13.03 5.27
N ALA A 87 1.36 12.49 6.35
CA ALA A 87 2.65 11.83 6.36
C ALA A 87 2.72 10.61 5.40
N ALA A 88 1.62 9.87 5.23
CA ALA A 88 1.56 8.75 4.28
C ALA A 88 1.56 9.23 2.82
N ARG A 89 1.06 10.44 2.55
CA ARG A 89 1.10 11.09 1.23
C ARG A 89 2.44 11.79 0.93
N LEU A 90 3.13 12.27 1.97
CA LEU A 90 4.40 12.99 1.87
C LEU A 90 5.59 12.08 1.59
N GLU A 91 5.56 10.84 2.10
CA GLU A 91 6.47 9.82 1.61
C GLU A 91 6.01 9.44 0.20
N ARG A 92 6.85 9.69 -0.81
CA ARG A 92 6.61 9.42 -2.24
C ARG A 92 6.44 7.91 -2.57
N CYS A 93 5.61 7.20 -1.82
CA CYS A 93 5.42 5.76 -1.77
C CYS A 93 4.03 5.38 -2.29
N HIS A 94 3.50 6.09 -3.29
CA HIS A 94 2.17 5.86 -3.87
C HIS A 94 2.12 4.61 -4.75
N ILE A 95 1.16 3.74 -4.51
CA ILE A 95 0.82 2.56 -5.31
C ILE A 95 -0.55 2.85 -5.96
N TYR A 96 -0.57 3.06 -7.27
CA TYR A 96 -1.76 3.47 -8.01
C TYR A 96 -2.81 2.35 -8.12
N GLY A 97 -4.07 2.70 -7.83
CA GLY A 97 -5.26 2.09 -8.41
C GLY A 97 -5.52 2.66 -9.82
N GLN A 98 -6.28 1.94 -10.65
CA GLN A 98 -6.34 2.08 -12.11
C GLN A 98 -6.37 3.53 -12.69
N SER A 99 -5.51 3.74 -13.69
CA SER A 99 -5.40 4.88 -14.63
C SER A 99 -4.74 6.18 -14.12
N ALA A 100 -3.42 6.27 -14.34
CA ALA A 100 -2.74 7.35 -15.06
C ALA A 100 -1.22 7.20 -14.85
N ASN A 101 -0.50 6.93 -15.94
CA ASN A 101 0.95 7.01 -16.14
C ASN A 101 1.88 6.89 -14.91
N PRO A 102 2.63 5.78 -14.76
CA PRO A 102 3.66 5.68 -13.73
C PRO A 102 4.73 6.78 -13.88
N TRP A 103 4.92 7.59 -12.84
CA TRP A 103 5.90 8.68 -12.78
C TRP A 103 7.37 8.23 -12.59
N TRP A 104 7.65 6.91 -12.59
CA TRP A 104 8.99 6.38 -12.32
C TRP A 104 9.96 6.41 -13.51
N GLN A 105 9.57 7.02 -14.65
CA GLN A 105 10.56 7.48 -15.65
C GLN A 105 11.15 8.83 -15.27
N PHE A 106 12.05 8.83 -14.29
CA PHE A 106 13.17 9.77 -14.26
C PHE A 106 14.35 9.03 -13.68
N TRP A 107 15.25 8.55 -14.56
CA TRP A 107 16.71 8.72 -14.58
C TRP A 107 17.20 8.06 -15.89
N ARG A 108 18.10 8.73 -16.62
CA ARG A 108 18.84 8.15 -17.76
C ARG A 108 19.85 7.12 -17.26
#